data_AF-A0A1H8YDW4-F1
#
_entry.id   AF-A0A1H8YDW4-F1
#
_cell.length_a   1.000
_cell.length_b   1.000
_cell.length_c   1.000
_cell.angle_alpha   90.00
_cell.angle_beta   90.00
_cell.angle_gamma   90.00
#
_symmetry.space_group_name_H-M   'P 1'
#
loop_
_entity.id
_entity.type
_entity.pdbx_description
1 polymer ?
#
loop_
_entity_poly.entity_id
_entity_poly.type
_entity_poly.pdbx_seq_one_letter_code
_entity_poly.pdbx_strand_id
1 'polypeptide(L)' 'MLTAAHRDNDTANNDDANLAAFCQRCHMLHDRYEHQRRRWRTLVRRKAMGDLFQGTYPAT' A
#
# COMPACT_ATOMS: atom_id res chain seq x y z
N MET A 1 1.11 -22.32 2.03
CA MET A 1 1.92 -21.37 2.83
C MET A 1 0.97 -20.39 3.51
N LEU A 2 1.12 -20.18 4.82
CA LEU A 2 0.38 -19.17 5.58
C LEU A 2 1.28 -17.95 5.82
N THR A 3 0.68 -16.77 5.84
CA THR A 3 1.35 -15.49 6.11
C THR A 3 0.60 -14.74 7.21
N ALA A 4 1.33 -14.14 8.14
CA ALA A 4 0.76 -13.33 9.22
C ALA A 4 0.54 -11.88 8.75
N ALA A 5 -0.59 -11.29 9.10
CA ALA A 5 -0.93 -9.91 8.79
C ALA A 5 -1.76 -9.26 9.90
N HIS A 6 -1.68 -7.94 10.00
CA HIS A 6 -2.56 -7.11 10.83
C HIS A 6 -3.91 -6.95 10.14
N ARG A 7 -5.02 -7.18 10.88
CA ARG A 7 -6.39 -7.08 10.35
C ARG A 7 -6.75 -5.65 9.97
N ASP A 8 -6.24 -4.67 10.69
CA ASP A 8 -6.46 -3.24 10.43
C ASP A 8 -5.42 -2.61 9.48
N ASN A 9 -4.46 -3.39 8.99
CA ASN A 9 -3.32 -2.94 8.19
C ASN A 9 -2.40 -1.91 8.89
N ASP A 10 -2.54 -1.72 10.21
CA ASP A 10 -1.66 -0.88 11.04
C ASP A 10 -0.59 -1.74 11.72
N THR A 11 0.67 -1.49 11.37
CA THR A 11 1.82 -2.22 11.93
C THR A 11 2.17 -1.81 13.35
N ALA A 12 1.59 -0.72 13.86
CA ALA A 12 1.78 -0.28 15.25
C ALA A 12 0.82 -0.99 16.22
N ASN A 13 -0.32 -1.48 15.74
CA ASN A 13 -1.29 -2.21 16.56
C ASN A 13 -0.91 -3.69 16.70
N ASN A 14 -0.15 -4.00 17.74
CA ASN A 14 0.39 -5.34 18.00
C ASN A 14 -0.51 -6.19 18.92
N ASP A 15 -1.79 -5.83 19.08
CA ASP A 15 -2.72 -6.64 19.86
C ASP A 15 -2.86 -8.04 19.26
N ASP A 16 -2.86 -9.08 20.11
CA ASP A 16 -2.97 -10.48 19.65
C ASP A 16 -4.23 -10.73 18.80
N ALA A 17 -5.32 -10.01 19.11
CA ALA A 17 -6.57 -10.09 18.35
C ALA A 17 -6.47 -9.46 16.94
N ASN A 18 -5.47 -8.60 16.71
CA ASN A 18 -5.22 -7.94 15.43
C ASN A 18 -4.36 -8.79 14.48
N LEU A 19 -3.55 -9.71 15.01
CA LEU A 19 -2.73 -10.60 14.20
C LEU A 19 -3.56 -11.78 13.67
N ALA A 20 -3.50 -12.02 12.36
CA ALA A 20 -4.18 -13.14 11.71
C ALA A 20 -3.27 -13.85 10.72
N ALA A 21 -3.41 -15.18 10.64
CA ALA A 21 -2.76 -15.98 9.62
C ALA A 21 -3.71 -16.18 8.42
N PHE A 22 -3.26 -15.79 7.24
CA PHE A 22 -4.00 -15.97 5.99
C PHE A 22 -3.26 -16.93 5.06
N CYS A 23 -4.00 -17.67 4.23
CA CYS A 23 -3.38 -18.27 3.05
C CYS A 23 -3.02 -17.16 2.06
N GLN A 24 -2.07 -17.41 1.15
CA GLN A 24 -1.60 -16.41 0.20
C GLN A 24 -2.72 -15.71 -0.58
N ARG A 25 -3.75 -16.45 -1.04
CA ARG A 25 -4.90 -15.87 -1.75
C ARG A 25 -5.71 -14.94 -0.85
N CYS A 26 -6.04 -15.38 0.37
CA CYS A 26 -6.80 -14.57 1.33
C CYS A 26 -6.03 -13.32 1.75
N HIS A 27 -4.72 -13.42 1.92
CA HIS A 27 -3.86 -12.28 2.24
C HIS A 27 -3.90 -11.22 1.13
N MET A 28 -3.78 -11.63 -0.14
CA MET A 28 -3.86 -10.72 -1.28
C MET A 28 -5.23 -10.05 -1.42
N LEU A 29 -6.30 -10.76 -1.08
CA LEU A 29 -7.67 -10.21 -1.08
C LEU A 29 -7.87 -9.21 0.06
N HIS A 30 -7.37 -9.52 1.26
CA HIS A 30 -7.41 -8.64 2.44
C HIS A 30 -6.71 -7.30 2.14
N ASP A 31 -5.47 -7.35 1.66
CA ASP A 31 -4.68 -6.15 1.41
C ASP A 31 -5.06 -5.38 0.14
N ARG A 32 -6.03 -5.86 -0.65
CA ARG A 32 -6.37 -5.29 -1.96
C ARG A 32 -6.67 -3.79 -1.89
N TYR A 33 -7.42 -3.35 -0.88
CA TYR A 33 -7.80 -1.94 -0.75
C TYR A 33 -6.63 -1.07 -0.27
N GLU A 34 -5.85 -1.53 0.72
CA GLU A 34 -4.69 -0.79 1.21
C GLU A 34 -3.58 -0.71 0.15
N HIS A 35 -3.37 -1.77 -0.64
CA HIS A 35 -2.47 -1.73 -1.80
C HIS A 35 -2.90 -0.69 -2.83
N GLN A 36 -4.20 -0.60 -3.14
CA GLN A 36 -4.72 0.45 -4.04
C GLN A 36 -4.47 1.85 -3.47
N ARG A 37 -4.76 2.06 -2.18
CA ARG A 37 -4.52 3.33 -1.49
C ARG A 37 -3.05 3.75 -1.52
N ARG A 38 -2.13 2.81 -1.22
CA ARG A 38 -0.68 3.06 -1.29
C ARG A 38 -0.20 3.36 -2.70
N ARG A 39 -0.65 2.58 -3.70
CA ARG A 39 -0.33 2.81 -5.12
C ARG A 39 -0.78 4.19 -5.57
N TRP A 40 -2.02 4.58 -5.25
CA TRP A 40 -2.56 5.89 -5.59
C TRP A 40 -1.74 7.02 -4.95
N ARG A 41 -1.40 6.91 -3.66
CA ARG A 41 -0.53 7.89 -2.97
C ARG A 41 0.82 8.06 -3.66
N THR A 42 1.45 6.96 -4.07
CA THR A 42 2.73 6.99 -4.80
C THR A 42 2.59 7.69 -6.15
N LEU A 43 1.53 7.38 -6.90
CA LEU A 43 1.27 8.02 -8.20
C LEU A 43 1.01 9.52 -8.06
N VAL A 44 0.18 9.91 -7.11
CA VAL A 44 -0.12 11.33 -6.83
C VAL A 44 1.15 12.08 -6.41
N ARG A 45 1.97 11.52 -5.52
CA ARG A 45 3.24 12.14 -5.11
C ARG A 45 4.20 12.31 -6.30
N ARG A 46 4.34 11.29 -7.15
CA ARG A 46 5.18 11.39 -8.36
C ARG A 46 4.67 12.47 -9.31
N LYS A 47 3.36 12.51 -9.55
CA LYS A 47 2.75 13.52 -10.43
C LYS A 47 2.94 14.94 -9.87
N ALA A 48 2.64 15.15 -8.59
CA ALA A 48 2.79 16.44 -7.93
C ALA A 48 4.25 16.97 -7.98
N MET A 49 5.24 16.08 -7.82
CA MET A 49 6.66 16.47 -7.99
C MET A 49 6.97 16.88 -9.45
N GLY A 50 6.41 16.19 -10.44
CA GLY A 50 6.55 16.56 -11.85
C GLY A 50 5.85 17.88 -12.19
N ASP A 51 4.66 18.11 -11.63
CA ASP A 51 3.86 19.31 -11.82
C ASP A 51 4.55 20.55 -11.19
N LEU A 52 5.17 20.41 -10.01
CA LEU A 52 5.83 21.50 -9.29
C LEU A 52 7.22 21.87 -9.84
N PHE A 53 7.94 20.94 -10.48
CA PHE A 53 9.35 21.14 -10.85
C PHE A 53 9.66 20.95 -12.35
N GLN A 54 8.69 21.12 -13.26
CA GLN A 54 8.84 20.78 -14.69
C GLN A 54 9.55 19.42 -14.83
N GLY A 55 8.91 18.35 -14.34
CA GLY A 55 9.50 17.00 -14.29
C GLY A 55 10.24 16.60 -15.56
N THR A 56 11.14 15.61 -15.47
CA THR A 56 12.28 15.25 -16.37
C THR A 56 12.09 15.14 -17.90
N TYR A 57 11.02 15.64 -18.49
CA TYR A 57 10.81 15.69 -19.93
C TYR A 57 11.12 17.08 -20.46
N PRO A 58 12.22 17.27 -21.21
CA PRO A 58 12.36 18.48 -22.00
C PRO A 58 11.22 18.53 -23.03
N ALA A 59 10.57 19.69 -23.12
CA ALA A 59 9.64 19.97 -24.21
C ALA A 59 10.44 19.95 -25.52
N THR A 60 10.25 18.90 -26.32
CA THR A 60 10.64 18.88 -27.73
C THR A 60 9.71 19.76 -28.53
#